data_AF-B0DDA6-F1
#
_entry.id   AF-B0DDA6-F1
#
_cell.length_a   1.000
_cell.length_b   1.000
_cell.length_c   1.000
_cell.angle_alpha   90.00
_cell.angle_beta   90.00
_cell.angle_gamma   90.00
#
_symmetry.space_group_name_H-M   'P 1'
#
loop_
_entity.id
_entity.type
_entity.pdbx_description
1 polymer ?
#
loop_
_entity_poly.entity_id
_entity_poly.type
_entity_poly.pdbx_seq_one_letter_code
_entity_poly.pdbx_strand_id
1 'polypeptide(L)'
;MIAEYAKREPEIAFTHIYPGTVDTPAFRPSSWLLTILMLPLRPILWLISTKPEDCAEYMLFALFNAEKGMNRRNAKGDDIGSEGFPQAADGQQRLWDHSVQLTTV
;
A
#
# COMPACT_ATOMS: atom_id res chain seq x y z
N MET A 1 -0.19 -12.10 1.76
CA MET A 1 -0.75 -12.21 0.40
C MET A 1 0.28 -11.94 -0.68
N ILE A 2 0.73 -10.69 -0.90
CA ILE A 2 1.70 -10.38 -1.99
C ILE A 2 2.97 -11.24 -1.90
N ALA A 3 3.50 -11.45 -0.69
CA ALA A 3 4.65 -12.33 -0.50
C ALA A 3 4.40 -13.81 -0.86
N GLU A 4 3.17 -14.31 -0.71
CA GLU A 4 2.84 -15.69 -1.08
C GLU A 4 2.66 -15.87 -2.59
N TYR A 5 2.20 -14.83 -3.29
CA TYR A 5 2.27 -14.77 -4.75
C TYR A 5 3.72 -14.78 -5.24
N ALA A 6 4.56 -13.90 -4.68
CA ALA A 6 5.97 -13.82 -5.04
C ALA A 6 6.75 -15.13 -4.80
N LYS A 7 6.43 -15.89 -3.74
CA LYS A 7 7.02 -17.20 -3.47
C LYS A 7 6.65 -18.26 -4.51
N ARG A 8 5.43 -18.20 -5.04
CA ARG A 8 4.89 -19.19 -6.00
C ARG A 8 5.29 -18.86 -7.44
N GLU A 9 5.42 -17.58 -7.74
CA GLU A 9 5.78 -17.06 -9.07
C GLU A 9 7.05 -16.20 -8.97
N PRO A 10 8.23 -16.80 -8.71
CA PRO A 10 9.46 -16.08 -8.42
C PRO A 10 9.98 -15.25 -9.60
N GLU A 11 9.57 -15.57 -10.83
CA GLU A 11 9.98 -14.86 -12.05
C GLU A 11 9.14 -13.59 -12.31
N ILE A 12 8.06 -13.39 -11.57
CA ILE A 12 7.17 -12.22 -11.69
C ILE A 12 7.47 -11.24 -10.55
N ALA A 13 7.50 -9.96 -10.88
CA ALA A 13 7.64 -8.90 -9.90
C ALA A 13 6.31 -8.64 -9.18
N PHE A 14 6.34 -8.68 -7.85
CA PHE A 14 5.20 -8.35 -6.99
C PHE A 14 5.58 -7.26 -6.01
N THR A 15 4.95 -6.10 -6.12
CA THR A 15 5.24 -4.93 -5.29
C THR A 15 4.15 -4.69 -4.26
N HIS A 16 4.55 -4.59 -2.99
CA HIS A 16 3.75 -3.98 -1.94
C HIS A 16 4.29 -2.59 -1.62
N ILE A 17 3.48 -1.56 -1.85
CA ILE A 17 3.87 -0.16 -1.66
C ILE A 17 2.94 0.51 -0.63
N TYR A 18 3.53 1.27 0.28
CA TYR A 18 2.79 2.16 1.18
C TYR A 18 2.88 3.60 0.65
N PRO A 19 1.80 4.18 0.10
CA PRO A 19 1.84 5.49 -0.56
C PRO A 19 1.92 6.68 0.42
N GLY A 20 1.92 6.44 1.73
CA GLY A 20 1.80 7.49 2.73
C GLY A 20 0.39 8.10 2.79
N THR A 21 0.29 9.31 3.33
CA THR A 21 -0.96 10.08 3.32
C THR A 21 -1.10 10.79 1.97
N VAL A 22 -2.17 10.49 1.24
CA VAL A 22 -2.45 11.07 -0.08
C VAL A 22 -3.78 11.82 0.00
N ASP A 23 -3.86 13.02 -0.58
CA ASP A 23 -5.09 13.84 -0.60
C ASP A 23 -6.14 13.24 -1.55
N THR A 24 -6.76 12.15 -1.10
CA THR A 24 -7.81 11.44 -1.83
C THR A 24 -9.20 11.79 -1.27
N PRO A 25 -10.29 11.54 -2.02
CA PRO A 25 -11.65 11.69 -1.51
C PRO A 25 -11.97 10.86 -0.25
N ALA A 26 -11.12 9.90 0.15
CA ALA A 26 -11.29 9.16 1.40
C ALA A 26 -11.30 10.06 2.64
N PHE A 27 -10.65 11.23 2.60
CA PHE A 27 -10.66 12.22 3.69
C PHE A 27 -11.79 13.25 3.58
N ARG A 28 -12.72 13.07 2.64
CA ARG A 28 -13.87 13.95 2.45
C ARG A 28 -15.12 13.27 3.03
N PRO A 29 -15.58 13.65 4.24
CA PRO A 29 -16.74 13.01 4.84
C PRO A 29 -18.01 13.32 4.04
N SER A 30 -18.92 12.34 3.97
CA SER A 30 -20.22 12.48 3.31
C SER A 30 -21.23 13.29 4.14
N SER A 31 -21.02 13.42 5.45
CA SER A 31 -21.87 14.19 6.35
C SER A 31 -21.47 15.66 6.39
N TRP A 32 -22.44 16.56 6.28
CA TRP A 32 -22.24 18.01 6.36
C TRP A 32 -21.66 18.44 7.72
N LEU A 33 -22.09 17.79 8.82
CA LEU A 33 -21.59 18.09 10.16
C LEU A 33 -20.11 17.72 10.29
N LEU A 34 -19.73 16.53 9.81
CA LEU A 34 -18.34 16.09 9.80
C LEU A 34 -17.48 16.98 8.88
N THR A 35 -18.05 17.48 7.80
CA THR A 35 -17.37 18.42 6.89
C THR A 35 -17.00 19.71 7.62
N ILE A 36 -17.92 20.25 8.44
CA ILE A 36 -17.66 21.44 9.27
C ILE A 36 -16.60 21.14 10.33
N LEU A 37 -16.67 19.98 10.99
CA LEU A 37 -15.67 19.58 11.99
C LEU A 37 -14.28 19.34 11.37
N MET A 38 -14.20 18.95 10.10
CA MET A 38 -12.92 18.75 9.41
C MET A 38 -12.30 20.02 8.82
N LEU A 39 -13.05 21.11 8.65
CA LEU A 39 -12.53 22.39 8.14
C LEU A 39 -11.25 22.87 8.83
N PRO A 40 -11.14 22.90 10.18
CA PRO A 40 -9.91 23.32 10.85
C PRO A 40 -8.75 22.33 10.67
N LEU A 41 -9.03 21.06 10.37
CA LEU A 41 -8.00 20.04 10.12
C LEU A 41 -7.48 20.06 8.68
N ARG A 42 -8.18 20.71 7.75
CA ARG A 42 -7.79 20.74 6.32
C ARG A 42 -6.40 21.30 6.05
N PRO A 43 -5.94 22.41 6.68
CA PRO A 43 -4.58 22.90 6.47
C PRO A 43 -3.52 21.91 6.92
N ILE A 44 -3.77 21.19 8.02
CA ILE A 44 -2.86 20.16 8.55
C ILE A 44 -2.81 18.99 7.56
N LEU A 45 -3.98 18.49 7.12
CA LEU A 45 -4.07 17.43 6.12
C LEU A 45 -3.35 17.82 4.84
N TRP A 46 -3.52 19.05 4.37
CA TRP A 46 -2.85 19.55 3.17
C TRP A 46 -1.32 19.59 3.32
N LEU A 47 -0.81 19.96 4.51
CA LEU A 47 0.64 20.02 4.76
C LEU A 47 1.30 18.64 4.83
N ILE A 48 0.61 17.63 5.37
CA ILE A 48 1.18 16.28 5.56
C ILE A 48 0.87 15.31 4.42
N SER A 49 -0.05 15.67 3.52
CA SER A 49 -0.47 14.80 2.42
C SER A 49 0.35 15.04 1.16
N THR A 50 0.61 13.97 0.42
CA THR A 50 1.12 14.03 -0.95
C THR A 50 -0.03 14.25 -1.91
N LYS A 51 0.19 15.03 -2.98
CA LYS A 51 -0.81 15.19 -4.04
C LYS A 51 -1.01 13.85 -4.78
N PRO A 52 -2.23 13.56 -5.28
CA PRO A 52 -2.47 12.33 -6.03
C PRO A 52 -1.53 12.15 -7.23
N GLU A 53 -1.19 13.22 -7.93
CA GLU A 53 -0.31 13.20 -9.11
C GLU A 53 1.12 12.80 -8.72
N ASP A 54 1.68 13.44 -7.70
CA ASP A 54 3.02 13.12 -7.18
C ASP A 54 3.06 11.67 -6.65
N CYS A 55 2.00 11.23 -5.97
CA CYS A 55 1.87 9.85 -5.53
C CYS A 55 1.89 8.88 -6.72
N ALA A 56 1.16 9.19 -7.80
CA ALA A 56 1.12 8.35 -8.99
C ALA A 56 2.49 8.20 -9.64
N GLU A 57 3.30 9.26 -9.68
CA GLU A 57 4.69 9.19 -10.15
C GLU A 57 5.52 8.21 -9.32
N TYR A 58 5.44 8.28 -7.99
CA TYR A 58 6.14 7.33 -7.11
C TYR A 58 5.64 5.88 -7.29
N MET A 59 4.33 5.68 -7.49
CA MET A 59 3.76 4.35 -7.74
C MET A 59 4.27 3.77 -9.07
N LEU A 60 4.34 4.58 -10.12
CA LEU A 60 4.87 4.17 -11.43
C LEU A 60 6.37 3.90 -11.37
N PHE A 61 7.12 4.75 -10.67
CA PHE A 61 8.54 4.53 -10.42
C PHE A 61 8.77 3.17 -9.73
N ALA A 62 8.01 2.88 -8.67
CA ALA A 62 8.08 1.60 -7.96
C ALA A 62 7.68 0.41 -8.82
N LEU A 63 6.71 0.58 -9.72
CA LEU A 63 6.27 -0.47 -10.65
C LEU A 63 7.36 -0.78 -11.70
N PHE A 64 7.94 0.25 -12.32
CA PHE A 64 8.93 0.07 -13.40
C PHE A 64 10.32 -0.33 -12.89
N ASN A 65 10.64 -0.06 -11.63
CA ASN A 65 11.91 -0.45 -11.01
C ASN A 65 11.77 -1.68 -10.10
N ALA A 66 10.68 -2.43 -10.21
CA ALA A 66 10.48 -3.66 -9.46
C ALA A 66 11.36 -4.79 -10.00
N GLU A 67 11.99 -5.53 -9.09
CA GLU A 67 12.75 -6.74 -9.43
C GLU A 67 11.86 -7.99 -9.35
N LYS A 68 12.36 -9.12 -9.84
CA LYS A 68 11.65 -10.41 -9.73
C LYS A 68 11.41 -10.77 -8.26
N GLY A 69 10.22 -11.32 -7.96
CA GLY A 69 9.83 -11.67 -6.61
C GLY A 69 9.24 -10.49 -5.81
N MET A 70 9.44 -10.52 -4.49
CA MET A 70 8.79 -9.59 -3.56
C MET A 70 9.55 -8.26 -3.47
N ASN A 71 8.86 -7.16 -3.78
CA ASN A 71 9.36 -5.81 -3.60
C ASN A 71 8.56 -5.10 -2.53
N ARG A 72 9.23 -4.39 -1.61
CA ARG A 72 8.58 -3.54 -0.61
C ARG A 72 9.04 -2.10 -0.83
N ARG A 73 8.08 -1.18 -0.96
CA ARG A 73 8.38 0.22 -1.32
C ARG A 73 7.73 1.22 -0.35
N ASN A 74 8.44 2.31 -0.07
CA ASN A 74 7.92 3.41 0.76
C ASN A 74 7.06 4.40 -0.05
N ALA A 75 6.64 5.50 0.60
CA ALA A 75 5.80 6.54 0.00
C ALA A 75 6.46 7.32 -1.14
N LYS A 76 7.77 7.17 -1.35
CA LYS A 76 8.56 7.77 -2.42
C LYS A 76 8.99 6.76 -3.48
N GLY A 77 8.56 5.50 -3.33
CA GLY A 77 8.91 4.41 -4.24
C GLY A 77 10.29 3.80 -4.00
N ASP A 78 10.98 4.16 -2.92
CA ASP A 78 12.29 3.57 -2.58
C ASP A 78 12.11 2.15 -2.03
N ASP A 79 13.10 1.29 -2.26
CA ASP A 79 13.17 -0.03 -1.63
C ASP A 79 13.40 0.09 -0.11
N ILE A 80 12.61 -0.64 0.67
CA ILE A 80 12.74 -0.72 2.12
C ILE A 80 13.19 -2.11 2.59
N GLY A 81 13.53 -3.00 1.66
CA GLY A 81 13.97 -4.35 1.94
C GLY A 81 12.92 -5.20 2.67
N SER A 82 13.37 -6.29 3.28
CA SER A 82 12.52 -7.25 4.00
C SER A 82 12.60 -7.12 5.52
N GLU A 83 13.31 -6.11 6.05
CA GLU A 83 13.45 -5.96 7.50
C GLU A 83 12.08 -5.82 8.18
N GLY A 84 11.91 -6.55 9.28
CA GLY A 84 10.65 -6.61 10.03
C GLY A 84 9.48 -7.27 9.29
N PHE A 85 9.72 -7.94 8.17
CA PHE A 85 8.68 -8.66 7.41
C PHE A 85 9.11 -10.09 7.03
N PRO A 86 8.25 -11.11 7.26
CA PRO A 86 6.97 -11.05 7.95
C PRO A 86 7.11 -10.90 9.47
N GLN A 87 6.18 -10.19 10.11
CA GLN A 87 6.19 -9.97 11.57
C GLN A 87 5.75 -11.21 12.38
N ALA A 88 4.82 -12.00 11.83
CA ALA A 88 4.31 -13.21 12.47
C ALA A 88 4.88 -14.45 11.78
N ALA A 89 5.34 -15.41 12.58
CA ALA A 89 5.70 -16.74 12.09
C ALA A 89 4.50 -17.35 11.35
N ASP A 90 4.74 -17.82 10.12
CA ASP A 90 3.77 -18.45 9.22
C ASP A 90 2.51 -17.62 8.88
N GLY A 91 2.44 -16.35 9.30
CA GLY A 91 1.24 -15.53 9.12
C GLY A 91 0.85 -15.32 7.66
N GLN A 92 1.84 -15.25 6.76
CA GLN A 92 1.60 -15.11 5.33
C GLN A 92 0.98 -16.36 4.71
N GLN A 93 1.52 -17.53 5.06
CA GLN A 93 1.03 -18.83 4.57
C GLN A 93 -0.38 -19.12 5.10
N ARG A 94 -0.62 -18.90 6.40
CA ARG A 94 -1.94 -19.09 7.01
C ARG A 94 -3.02 -18.20 6.37
N LEU A 95 -2.68 -16.94 6.08
CA LEU A 95 -3.58 -16.02 5.40
C LEU A 95 -3.89 -16.50 3.98
N TRP A 96 -2.87 -16.98 3.26
CA TRP A 96 -3.05 -17.54 1.93
C TRP A 96 -3.97 -18.75 1.91
N ASP A 97 -3.70 -19.75 2.75
CA ASP A 97 -4.48 -20.99 2.78
C ASP A 97 -5.95 -20.72 3.09
N HIS A 98 -6.21 -19.85 4.05
CA HIS A 98 -7.56 -19.42 4.40
C HIS A 98 -8.23 -18.66 3.25
N SER A 99 -7.53 -17.75 2.58
CA SER A 99 -8.06 -17.02 1.42
C SER A 99 -8.42 -17.97 0.27
N VAL A 100 -7.54 -18.91 -0.09
CA VAL A 100 -7.77 -19.90 -1.14
C VAL A 100 -8.98 -20.77 -0.81
N GLN A 101 -9.11 -21.24 0.43
CA GLN A 101 -10.26 -22.03 0.87
C GLN A 101 -11.59 -21.31 0.64
N LEU A 102 -11.64 -19.99 0.87
CA LEU A 102 -12.87 -19.20 0.75
C LEU A 102 -13.18 -18.73 -0.68
N THR A 103 -12.18 -18.65 -1.56
CA THR A 103 -12.34 -18.09 -2.92
C THR A 103 -12.30 -19.13 -4.02
N THR A 104 -12.05 -20.41 -3.71
CA THR A 104 -12.12 -21.48 -4.70
C THR A 104 -13.60 -21.80 -4.94
N VAL A 105 -14.09 -21.45 -6.13
CA VAL A 105 -15.44 -21.80 -6.63
C VAL A 105 -15.43 -23.20 -7.22
#